data_AF-J4WCP0-F1
#
_entry.id   AF-J4WCP0-F1
#
_cell.length_a   1.000
_cell.length_b   1.000
_cell.length_c   1.000
_cell.angle_alpha   90.00
_cell.angle_beta   90.00
_cell.angle_gamma   90.00
#
_symmetry.space_group_name_H-M   'P 1'
#
loop_
_entity.id
_entity.type
_entity.pdbx_description
1 polymer ?
#
loop_
_entity_poly.entity_id
_entity_poly.type
_entity_poly.pdbx_seq_one_letter_code
_entity_poly.pdbx_strand_id
1 'polypeptide(L)'
;MDNNERDIYYCQLPLVKMLCSKWAEAHPNRKRANRTVLAAIILGFGLILVVLYYLIKNPNASQWYLHISIWIAALLIYLSGRRRNAESNPPFKGLLNVRYEMSDEGIYYIYQERLTVYTYFIADSDIDEIVYDEDFQVLHIIGKGEVTAQTRKGATEPKPVNEYYCLLPYDKFDIDDILGPYGEMIKKVHGDLRRKFAAK
;
A
#
# COMPACT_ATOMS: atom_id res chain seq x y z
N MET A 1 -9.54 -36.58 13.52
CA MET A 1 -10.10 -35.81 12.39
C MET A 1 -10.06 -34.39 12.86
N ASP A 2 -8.95 -33.70 12.59
CA ASP A 2 -8.76 -32.31 13.01
C ASP A 2 -9.62 -31.43 12.10
N ASN A 3 -10.81 -31.09 12.58
CA ASN A 3 -11.56 -29.98 12.03
C ASN A 3 -10.81 -28.72 12.48
N ASN A 4 -9.77 -28.35 11.74
CA ASN A 4 -9.10 -27.07 11.92
C ASN A 4 -10.07 -26.02 11.35
N GLU A 5 -11.14 -25.72 12.10
CA GLU A 5 -12.13 -24.71 11.75
C GLU A 5 -11.40 -23.37 11.68
N ARG A 6 -11.18 -22.89 10.45
CA ARG A 6 -10.61 -21.58 10.20
C ARG A 6 -11.71 -20.67 9.72
N ASP A 7 -11.87 -19.53 10.37
CA ASP A 7 -12.73 -18.47 9.88
C ASP A 7 -11.98 -17.73 8.77
N ILE A 8 -12.49 -17.84 7.54
CA ILE A 8 -11.84 -17.30 6.34
C ILE A 8 -12.64 -16.12 5.80
N TYR A 9 -12.00 -14.95 5.78
CA TYR A 9 -12.60 -13.71 5.28
C TYR A 9 -12.01 -13.33 3.91
N TYR A 10 -12.84 -13.35 2.87
CA TYR A 10 -12.45 -13.04 1.49
C TYR A 10 -12.66 -11.56 1.16
N CYS A 11 -11.65 -10.91 0.56
CA CYS A 11 -11.78 -9.49 0.28
C CYS A 11 -12.72 -9.17 -0.89
N GLN A 12 -13.22 -7.93 -0.88
CA GLN A 12 -13.80 -7.28 -2.04
C GLN A 12 -12.75 -6.40 -2.71
N LEU A 13 -12.34 -6.73 -3.95
CA LEU A 13 -11.32 -5.99 -4.69
C LEU A 13 -11.57 -4.45 -4.78
N PRO A 14 -12.81 -3.96 -4.98
CA PRO A 14 -13.07 -2.52 -4.96
C PRO A 14 -12.74 -1.88 -3.60
N LEU A 15 -13.06 -2.57 -2.51
CA LEU A 15 -12.83 -2.09 -1.15
C LEU A 15 -11.34 -2.01 -0.83
N VAL A 16 -10.55 -3.01 -1.25
CA VAL A 16 -9.08 -2.98 -1.19
C VAL A 16 -8.53 -1.72 -1.85
N LYS A 17 -8.91 -1.46 -3.10
CA LYS A 17 -8.39 -0.29 -3.85
C LYS A 17 -8.78 1.03 -3.20
N MET A 18 -10.01 1.13 -2.70
CA MET A 18 -10.50 2.32 -2.01
C MET A 18 -9.69 2.57 -0.73
N LEU A 19 -9.50 1.57 0.13
CA LEU A 19 -8.78 1.71 1.39
C LEU A 19 -7.29 1.98 1.17
N CYS A 20 -6.65 1.32 0.19
CA CYS A 20 -5.29 1.65 -0.23
C CYS A 20 -5.16 3.12 -0.69
N SER A 21 -6.16 3.65 -1.40
CA SER A 21 -6.17 5.07 -1.80
C SER A 21 -6.32 5.99 -0.59
N LYS A 22 -7.27 5.70 0.31
CA LYS A 22 -7.47 6.46 1.55
C LYS A 22 -6.20 6.51 2.40
N TRP A 23 -5.55 5.35 2.59
CA TRP A 23 -4.26 5.25 3.28
C TRP A 23 -3.17 6.10 2.64
N ALA A 24 -3.05 6.05 1.30
CA ALA A 24 -2.06 6.84 0.58
C ALA A 24 -2.35 8.35 0.63
N GLU A 25 -3.63 8.74 0.60
CA GLU A 25 -4.08 10.13 0.68
C GLU A 25 -3.83 10.74 2.06
N ALA A 26 -3.95 9.93 3.12
CA ALA A 26 -3.71 10.33 4.49
C ALA A 26 -2.23 10.55 4.85
N HIS A 27 -1.27 10.25 3.95
CA HIS A 27 0.14 10.52 4.25
C HIS A 27 0.35 12.03 4.50
N PRO A 28 1.00 12.43 5.62
CA PRO A 28 1.31 13.84 5.92
C PRO A 28 1.94 14.65 4.77
N ASN A 29 2.85 14.03 4.01
CA ASN A 29 3.56 14.68 2.90
C ASN A 29 2.81 14.60 1.56
N ARG A 30 1.62 13.99 1.49
CA ARG A 30 0.87 13.79 0.23
C ARG A 30 0.60 15.11 -0.50
N LYS A 31 0.19 16.15 0.23
CA LYS A 31 -0.04 17.50 -0.34
C LYS A 31 1.24 18.07 -0.95
N ARG A 32 2.38 17.94 -0.26
CA ARG A 32 3.68 18.39 -0.76
C ARG A 32 4.10 17.60 -2.00
N ALA A 33 3.98 16.28 -1.98
CA ALA A 33 4.33 15.43 -3.11
C ALA A 33 3.42 15.70 -4.34
N ASN A 34 2.13 15.98 -4.13
CA ASN A 34 1.23 16.41 -5.21
C ASN A 34 1.66 17.75 -5.82
N ARG A 35 2.11 18.72 -5.00
CA ARG A 35 2.68 19.98 -5.51
C ARG A 35 3.93 19.75 -6.35
N THR A 36 4.81 18.83 -5.94
CA THR A 36 6.00 18.46 -6.73
C THR A 36 5.61 17.87 -8.09
N VAL A 37 4.61 16.98 -8.14
CA VAL A 37 4.10 16.43 -9.40
C VAL A 37 3.51 17.53 -10.28
N LEU A 38 2.72 18.45 -9.70
CA LEU A 38 2.15 19.58 -10.44
C LEU A 38 3.25 20.49 -11.01
N ALA A 39 4.27 20.81 -10.22
CA ALA A 39 5.40 21.60 -10.68
C ALA A 39 6.14 20.90 -11.84
N ALA A 40 6.35 19.58 -11.77
CA ALA A 40 6.94 18.82 -12.86
C ALA A 40 6.09 18.86 -14.15
N ILE A 41 4.75 18.80 -14.02
CA ILE A 41 3.83 18.94 -15.16
C ILE A 41 3.96 20.34 -15.78
N ILE A 42 3.95 21.40 -14.98
CA ILE A 42 4.06 22.79 -15.45
C ILE A 42 5.41 23.01 -16.14
N LEU A 43 6.51 22.54 -15.55
CA LEU A 43 7.84 22.66 -16.14
C LEU A 43 7.96 21.85 -17.44
N GLY A 44 7.43 20.63 -17.49
CA GLY A 44 7.40 19.81 -18.69
C GLY A 44 6.60 20.44 -19.82
N PHE A 45 5.44 21.01 -19.51
CA PHE A 45 4.62 21.72 -20.49
C PHE A 45 5.30 23.00 -20.98
N GLY A 46 5.91 23.77 -20.08
CA GLY A 46 6.69 24.97 -20.42
C GLY A 46 7.85 24.67 -21.38
N LEU A 47 8.58 23.57 -21.13
CA LEU A 47 9.66 23.12 -22.02
C LEU A 47 9.15 22.83 -23.43
N ILE A 48 8.03 22.10 -23.55
CA ILE A 48 7.42 21.78 -24.85
C ILE A 48 7.02 23.06 -25.58
N LEU A 49 6.41 24.02 -24.89
CA LEU A 49 6.00 25.30 -25.49
C LEU A 49 7.19 26.13 -25.99
N VAL A 50 8.29 26.18 -25.22
CA VAL A 50 9.51 26.90 -25.62
C VAL A 50 10.12 26.28 -26.89
N VAL A 51 10.21 24.95 -26.93
CA VAL A 51 10.73 24.23 -28.11
C VAL A 51 9.79 24.41 -29.31
N LEU A 52 8.48 24.35 -29.09
CA LEU A 52 7.50 24.58 -30.15
C LEU A 52 7.63 25.99 -30.73
N TYR A 53 7.75 27.01 -29.87
CA TYR A 53 7.98 28.39 -30.30
C TYR A 53 9.29 28.55 -31.09
N TYR A 54 10.37 27.89 -30.65
CA TYR A 54 11.63 27.87 -31.37
C TYR A 54 11.49 27.27 -32.78
N LEU A 55 10.77 26.15 -32.92
CA LEU A 55 10.52 25.52 -34.22
C LEU A 55 9.65 26.39 -35.14
N ILE A 56 8.66 27.10 -34.61
CA ILE A 56 7.86 28.06 -35.38
C ILE A 56 8.73 29.19 -35.94
N LYS A 57 9.71 29.67 -35.16
CA LYS A 57 10.64 30.73 -35.59
C LYS A 57 11.74 30.22 -36.51
N ASN A 58 12.04 28.92 -36.52
CA ASN A 58 13.11 28.31 -37.30
C ASN A 58 12.56 27.11 -38.10
N PRO A 59 11.92 27.33 -39.26
CA PRO A 59 11.22 26.28 -39.99
C PRO A 59 12.11 25.13 -40.48
N ASN A 60 13.42 25.37 -40.63
CA ASN A 60 14.40 24.37 -41.04
C ASN A 60 14.95 23.54 -39.87
N ALA A 61 14.59 23.87 -38.63
CA ALA A 61 15.04 23.12 -37.47
C ALA A 61 14.35 21.74 -37.40
N SER A 62 15.10 20.72 -36.97
CA SER A 62 14.59 19.35 -36.91
C SER A 62 13.46 19.21 -35.88
N GLN A 63 12.37 18.53 -36.26
CA GLN A 63 11.28 18.18 -35.35
C GLN A 63 11.73 17.26 -34.20
N TRP A 64 12.91 16.66 -34.30
CA TRP A 64 13.49 15.83 -33.25
C TRP A 64 13.62 16.57 -31.91
N TYR A 65 13.84 17.89 -31.91
CA TYR A 65 13.87 18.68 -30.67
C TYR A 65 12.54 18.62 -29.91
N LEU A 66 11.40 18.63 -30.61
CA LEU A 66 10.08 18.51 -30.00
C LEU A 66 9.90 17.13 -29.38
N HIS A 67 10.26 16.05 -30.10
CA HIS A 67 10.18 14.69 -29.58
C HIS A 67 11.02 14.51 -28.31
N ILE A 68 12.27 14.98 -28.30
CA ILE A 68 13.13 14.93 -27.11
C ILE A 68 12.46 15.68 -25.94
N SER A 69 11.93 16.88 -26.19
CA SER A 69 11.29 17.68 -25.12
C SER A 69 10.09 16.97 -24.49
N ILE A 70 9.29 16.26 -25.30
CA ILE A 70 8.16 15.45 -24.84
C ILE A 70 8.66 14.29 -23.98
N TRP A 71 9.70 13.56 -24.41
CA TRP A 71 10.27 12.46 -23.64
C TRP A 71 10.88 12.91 -22.31
N ILE A 72 11.57 14.06 -22.29
CA ILE A 72 12.10 14.66 -21.06
C ILE A 72 10.96 15.03 -20.11
N ALA A 73 9.91 15.70 -20.61
CA ALA A 73 8.74 16.06 -19.82
C ALA A 73 8.06 14.81 -19.23
N ALA A 74 7.82 13.78 -20.06
CA ALA A 74 7.25 12.51 -19.63
C ALA A 74 8.09 11.82 -18.54
N LEU A 75 9.43 11.81 -18.69
CA LEU A 75 10.34 11.25 -17.70
C LEU A 75 10.27 11.99 -16.36
N LEU A 76 10.25 13.33 -16.36
CA LEU A 76 10.15 14.14 -15.15
C LEU A 76 8.84 13.89 -14.39
N ILE A 77 7.71 13.84 -15.12
CA ILE A 77 6.40 13.54 -14.55
C ILE A 77 6.37 12.12 -13.98
N TYR A 78 6.91 11.15 -14.73
CA TYR A 78 6.98 9.76 -14.30
C TYR A 78 7.80 9.59 -13.02
N LEU A 79 9.00 10.18 -12.96
CA LEU A 79 9.87 10.11 -11.77
C LEU A 79 9.22 10.76 -10.55
N SER A 80 8.57 11.92 -10.74
CA SER A 80 7.86 12.62 -9.67
C SER A 80 6.67 11.80 -9.14
N GLY A 81 5.88 11.21 -10.05
CA GLY A 81 4.76 10.33 -9.68
C GLY A 81 5.22 9.04 -9.01
N ARG A 82 6.31 8.44 -9.49
CA ARG A 82 6.92 7.24 -8.90
C ARG A 82 7.41 7.52 -7.47
N ARG A 83 8.08 8.66 -7.25
CA ARG A 83 8.52 9.09 -5.92
C ARG A 83 7.33 9.31 -4.98
N ARG A 84 6.32 10.06 -5.42
CA ARG A 84 5.07 10.25 -4.65
C ARG A 84 4.48 8.92 -4.21
N ASN A 85 4.32 7.98 -5.13
CA ASN A 85 3.73 6.67 -4.84
C ASN A 85 4.63 5.78 -3.96
N ALA A 86 5.96 5.94 -4.03
CA ALA A 86 6.89 5.23 -3.16
C ALA A 86 6.81 5.71 -1.71
N GLU A 87 6.55 6.99 -1.49
CA GLU A 87 6.36 7.57 -0.16
C GLU A 87 4.96 7.25 0.40
N SER A 88 3.90 7.44 -0.39
CA SER A 88 2.50 7.36 0.10
C SER A 88 1.94 5.97 0.26
N ASN A 89 2.27 5.05 -0.65
CA ASN A 89 1.52 3.80 -0.78
C ASN A 89 1.94 2.66 0.18
N PRO A 90 3.17 2.58 0.70
CA PRO A 90 3.52 1.53 1.66
C PRO A 90 2.65 1.58 2.93
N PRO A 91 2.38 0.43 3.58
CA PRO A 91 2.82 -0.91 3.18
C PRO A 91 1.96 -1.53 2.07
N PHE A 92 0.76 -1.01 1.79
CA PHE A 92 -0.23 -1.63 0.89
C PHE A 92 -0.01 -1.36 -0.61
N LYS A 93 1.24 -1.17 -1.02
CA LYS A 93 1.55 -0.75 -2.39
C LYS A 93 1.40 -1.91 -3.37
N GLY A 94 0.33 -1.89 -4.16
CA GLY A 94 0.11 -2.88 -5.21
C GLY A 94 -0.55 -4.16 -4.72
N LEU A 95 -1.22 -4.08 -3.57
CA LEU A 95 -2.13 -5.09 -3.04
C LEU A 95 -3.22 -5.40 -4.07
N LEU A 96 -3.37 -6.67 -4.42
CA LEU A 96 -4.38 -7.15 -5.37
C LEU A 96 -5.47 -7.99 -4.71
N ASN A 97 -5.11 -8.73 -3.67
CA ASN A 97 -6.03 -9.58 -2.94
C ASN A 97 -5.56 -9.67 -1.50
N VAL A 98 -6.51 -9.85 -0.58
CA VAL A 98 -6.28 -10.05 0.85
C VAL A 98 -7.22 -11.14 1.33
N ARG A 99 -6.70 -11.98 2.21
CA ARG A 99 -7.44 -12.98 2.94
C ARG A 99 -6.94 -12.98 4.37
N TYR A 100 -7.86 -12.87 5.31
CA TYR A 100 -7.62 -12.99 6.73
C TYR A 100 -8.15 -14.35 7.17
N GLU A 101 -7.34 -15.13 7.86
CA GLU A 101 -7.76 -16.39 8.47
C GLU A 101 -7.49 -16.33 9.97
N MET A 102 -8.48 -16.71 10.76
CA MET A 102 -8.34 -16.95 12.19
C MET A 102 -8.42 -18.44 12.47
N SER A 103 -7.61 -18.88 13.43
CA SER A 103 -7.58 -20.26 13.91
C SER A 103 -7.18 -20.27 15.36
N ASP A 104 -7.39 -21.39 16.05
CA ASP A 104 -6.90 -21.60 17.41
C ASP A 104 -5.37 -21.49 17.55
N GLU A 105 -4.63 -21.57 16.43
CA GLU A 105 -3.17 -21.45 16.41
C GLU A 105 -2.70 -19.99 16.26
N GLY A 106 -3.56 -19.08 15.84
CA GLY A 106 -3.23 -17.68 15.57
C GLY A 106 -3.81 -17.12 14.27
N ILE A 107 -3.23 -16.00 13.85
CA ILE A 107 -3.68 -15.19 12.71
C ILE A 107 -2.84 -15.49 11.48
N TYR A 108 -3.51 -15.73 10.34
CA TYR A 108 -2.89 -15.67 9.02
C TYR A 108 -3.40 -14.48 8.24
N TYR A 109 -2.48 -13.64 7.77
CA TYR A 109 -2.76 -12.58 6.82
C TYR A 109 -2.09 -12.89 5.48
N ILE A 110 -2.90 -13.22 4.49
CA ILE A 110 -2.44 -13.67 3.18
C ILE A 110 -2.81 -12.62 2.16
N TYR A 111 -1.83 -12.12 1.43
CA TYR A 111 -2.06 -11.08 0.43
C TYR A 111 -1.23 -11.32 -0.82
N GLN A 112 -1.75 -10.82 -1.93
CA GLN A 112 -1.09 -10.94 -3.23
C GLN A 112 -0.59 -9.58 -3.70
N GLU A 113 0.70 -9.53 -4.05
CA GLU A 113 1.30 -8.43 -4.79
C GLU A 113 1.85 -8.96 -6.12
N ARG A 114 1.30 -8.48 -7.23
CA ARG A 114 1.66 -8.94 -8.58
C ARG A 114 1.52 -10.46 -8.72
N LEU A 115 2.64 -11.18 -8.80
CA LEU A 115 2.72 -12.63 -8.99
C LEU A 115 3.26 -13.35 -7.74
N THR A 116 3.38 -12.64 -6.61
CA THR A 116 3.87 -13.16 -5.35
C THR A 116 2.74 -13.14 -4.34
N VAL A 117 2.55 -14.27 -3.66
CA VAL A 117 1.65 -14.37 -2.50
C VAL A 117 2.52 -14.29 -1.26
N TYR A 118 2.12 -13.46 -0.31
CA TYR A 118 2.77 -13.33 0.97
C TYR A 118 1.83 -13.86 2.04
N THR A 119 2.38 -14.57 3.00
CA THR A 119 1.66 -15.06 4.17
C THR A 119 2.38 -14.58 5.40
N TYR A 120 1.73 -13.70 6.14
CA TYR A 120 2.09 -13.36 7.51
C TYR A 120 1.37 -14.32 8.46
N PHE A 121 2.10 -14.85 9.43
CA PHE A 121 1.56 -15.66 10.50
C PHE A 121 2.05 -15.14 11.85
N ILE A 122 1.18 -15.12 12.85
CA ILE A 122 1.53 -14.87 14.24
C ILE A 122 0.65 -15.75 15.12
N ALA A 123 1.27 -16.45 16.07
CA ALA A 123 0.54 -17.22 17.06
C ALA A 123 -0.09 -16.28 18.10
N ASP A 124 -1.28 -16.62 18.61
CA ASP A 124 -1.98 -15.75 19.57
C ASP A 124 -1.14 -15.49 20.84
N SER A 125 -0.35 -16.48 21.27
CA SER A 125 0.59 -16.34 22.40
C SER A 125 1.75 -15.38 22.16
N ASP A 126 2.04 -15.05 20.89
CA ASP A 126 3.13 -14.17 20.48
C ASP A 126 2.64 -12.75 20.15
N ILE A 127 1.33 -12.48 20.30
CA ILE A 127 0.73 -11.15 20.12
C ILE A 127 0.88 -10.34 21.40
N ASP A 128 1.54 -9.19 21.30
CA ASP A 128 1.71 -8.26 22.41
C ASP A 128 0.59 -7.19 22.45
N GLU A 129 0.25 -6.62 21.29
CA GLU A 129 -0.76 -5.57 21.15
C GLU A 129 -1.37 -5.59 19.74
N ILE A 130 -2.67 -5.32 19.65
CA ILE A 130 -3.36 -5.09 18.38
C ILE A 130 -3.92 -3.66 18.36
N VAL A 131 -3.54 -2.87 17.37
CA VAL A 131 -4.10 -1.52 17.18
C VAL A 131 -4.97 -1.51 15.93
N TYR A 132 -6.24 -1.14 16.08
CA TYR A 132 -7.18 -1.04 14.96
C TYR A 132 -7.50 0.42 14.65
N ASP A 133 -7.26 0.83 13.40
CA ASP A 133 -7.63 2.15 12.88
C ASP A 133 -8.93 2.07 12.08
N GLU A 134 -10.01 2.58 12.67
CA GLU A 134 -11.36 2.47 12.08
C GLU A 134 -11.50 3.30 10.79
N ASP A 135 -10.77 4.41 10.68
CA ASP A 135 -10.90 5.33 9.54
C ASP A 135 -10.29 4.74 8.26
N PHE A 136 -9.23 3.94 8.42
CA PHE A 136 -8.52 3.28 7.32
C PHE A 136 -8.79 1.78 7.24
N GLN A 137 -9.49 1.21 8.22
CA GLN A 137 -9.70 -0.23 8.38
C GLN A 137 -8.37 -1.00 8.32
N VAL A 138 -7.41 -0.57 9.13
CA VAL A 138 -6.06 -1.16 9.21
C VAL A 138 -5.82 -1.70 10.61
N LEU A 139 -5.34 -2.94 10.66
CA LEU A 139 -4.84 -3.57 11.87
C LEU A 139 -3.32 -3.44 11.91
N HIS A 140 -2.76 -2.97 13.01
CA HIS A 140 -1.33 -3.01 13.30
C HIS A 140 -1.12 -3.99 14.45
N ILE A 141 -0.57 -5.15 14.13
CA ILE A 141 -0.28 -6.22 15.08
C ILE A 141 1.18 -6.06 15.51
N ILE A 142 1.42 -6.05 16.81
CA ILE A 142 2.75 -5.99 17.43
C ILE A 142 2.97 -7.31 18.14
N GLY A 143 4.10 -7.96 17.86
CA GLY A 143 4.41 -9.28 18.38
C GLY A 143 5.37 -10.06 17.48
N LYS A 144 5.68 -11.30 17.83
CA LYS A 144 6.67 -12.11 17.10
C LYS A 144 6.00 -12.95 16.01
N GLY A 145 5.84 -12.35 14.84
CA GLY A 145 5.30 -13.06 13.68
C GLY A 145 6.37 -13.42 12.65
N GLU A 146 5.93 -14.10 11.61
CA GLU A 146 6.77 -14.50 10.48
C GLU A 146 6.10 -14.19 9.16
N VAL A 147 6.90 -13.82 8.15
CA VAL A 147 6.43 -13.61 6.78
C VAL A 147 7.12 -14.58 5.84
N THR A 148 6.32 -15.30 5.07
CA THR A 148 6.78 -16.12 3.94
C THR A 148 6.30 -15.52 2.63
N ALA A 149 7.06 -15.73 1.55
CA ALA A 149 6.69 -15.31 0.21
C ALA A 149 6.70 -16.52 -0.73
N GLN A 150 5.57 -16.77 -1.37
CA GLN A 150 5.42 -17.77 -2.41
C GLN A 150 5.57 -17.12 -3.79
N THR A 151 6.61 -17.51 -4.50
CA THR A 151 6.88 -17.07 -5.87
C THR A 151 6.79 -18.24 -6.84
N ARG A 152 6.90 -17.95 -8.15
CA ARG A 152 7.06 -19.01 -9.18
C ARG A 152 8.24 -19.96 -8.93
N LYS A 153 9.26 -19.53 -8.17
CA LYS A 153 10.45 -20.33 -7.87
C LYS A 153 10.29 -21.19 -6.62
N GLY A 154 9.16 -21.09 -5.91
CA GLY A 154 8.92 -21.73 -4.62
C GLY A 154 8.68 -20.73 -3.49
N ALA A 155 8.43 -21.28 -2.30
CA ALA A 155 8.29 -20.53 -1.07
C ALA A 155 9.67 -20.12 -0.51
N THR A 156 9.76 -18.91 0.02
CA THR A 156 10.93 -18.47 0.79
C THR A 156 10.87 -19.04 2.20
N GLU A 157 12.03 -19.11 2.86
CA GLU A 157 12.09 -19.34 4.30
C GLU A 157 11.29 -18.25 5.06
N PRO A 158 10.63 -18.61 6.17
CA PRO A 158 9.97 -17.65 7.04
C PRO A 158 10.96 -16.60 7.56
N LYS A 159 10.57 -15.33 7.48
CA LYS A 159 11.36 -14.22 8.02
C LYS A 159 10.67 -13.64 9.25
N PRO A 160 11.34 -13.55 10.40
CA PRO A 160 10.74 -12.98 11.59
C PRO A 160 10.46 -11.49 11.40
N VAL A 161 9.33 -11.04 11.92
CA VAL A 161 8.91 -9.64 11.97
C VAL A 161 8.31 -9.35 13.35
N ASN A 162 8.60 -8.16 13.89
CA ASN A 162 8.10 -7.76 15.22
C ASN A 162 6.79 -6.97 15.17
N GLU A 163 6.37 -6.60 13.96
CA GLU A 163 5.13 -5.89 13.73
C GLU A 163 4.66 -6.07 12.30
N TYR A 164 3.35 -5.98 12.11
CA TYR A 164 2.74 -6.15 10.80
C TYR A 164 1.49 -5.29 10.63
N TYR A 165 1.27 -4.79 9.42
CA TYR A 165 0.08 -4.00 9.08
C TYR A 165 -0.81 -4.79 8.13
N CYS A 166 -2.04 -5.08 8.56
CA CYS A 166 -3.05 -5.80 7.81
C CYS A 166 -4.13 -4.83 7.37
N LEU A 167 -4.47 -4.84 6.08
CA LEU A 167 -5.66 -4.13 5.60
C LEU A 167 -6.87 -5.04 5.82
N LEU A 168 -7.95 -4.51 6.38
CA LEU A 168 -9.19 -5.24 6.61
C LEU A 168 -10.29 -4.72 5.66
N PRO A 169 -10.25 -5.09 4.36
CA PRO A 169 -11.23 -4.68 3.36
C PRO A 169 -12.52 -5.51 3.48
N TYR A 170 -13.15 -5.45 4.65
CA TYR A 170 -14.35 -6.20 5.01
C TYR A 170 -15.44 -5.25 5.48
N ASP A 171 -16.67 -5.77 5.55
CA ASP A 171 -17.74 -4.99 6.14
C ASP A 171 -17.62 -4.91 7.67
N LYS A 172 -18.50 -4.14 8.30
CA LYS A 172 -18.42 -3.91 9.74
C LYS A 172 -18.66 -5.19 10.55
N PHE A 173 -19.54 -6.09 10.09
CA PHE A 173 -19.84 -7.32 10.81
C PHE A 173 -18.64 -8.26 10.79
N ASP A 174 -18.04 -8.45 9.61
CA ASP A 174 -16.81 -9.23 9.47
C ASP A 174 -15.67 -8.67 10.33
N ILE A 175 -15.53 -7.33 10.39
CA ILE A 175 -14.52 -6.68 11.23
C ILE A 175 -14.81 -6.91 12.72
N ASP A 176 -16.06 -6.75 13.15
CA ASP A 176 -16.44 -6.97 14.55
C ASP A 176 -16.21 -8.45 14.94
N ASP A 177 -16.44 -9.40 14.04
CA ASP A 177 -16.14 -10.83 14.23
C ASP A 177 -14.63 -11.11 14.31
N ILE A 178 -13.83 -10.50 13.41
CA ILE A 178 -12.35 -10.63 13.45
C ILE A 178 -11.77 -10.08 14.75
N LEU A 179 -12.33 -8.98 15.24
CA LEU A 179 -11.83 -8.28 16.42
C LEU A 179 -12.36 -8.87 17.73
N GLY A 180 -13.56 -9.45 17.72
CA GLY A 180 -14.25 -9.96 18.91
C GLY A 180 -13.40 -10.85 19.83
N PRO A 181 -12.70 -11.88 19.29
CA PRO A 181 -11.91 -12.80 20.09
C PRO A 181 -10.77 -12.16 20.90
N TYR A 182 -10.21 -11.04 20.41
CA TYR A 182 -9.07 -10.38 21.06
C TYR A 182 -9.49 -9.36 22.12
N GLY A 183 -10.77 -8.95 22.16
CA GLY A 183 -11.36 -8.15 23.23
C GLY A 183 -10.51 -6.94 23.67
N GLU A 184 -10.03 -6.97 24.91
CA GLU A 184 -9.26 -5.88 25.53
C GLU A 184 -7.84 -5.69 24.96
N MET A 185 -7.31 -6.67 24.21
CA MET A 185 -6.02 -6.57 23.53
C MET A 185 -6.05 -5.55 22.36
N ILE A 186 -7.26 -5.21 21.89
CA ILE A 186 -7.43 -4.28 20.78
C ILE A 186 -7.56 -2.85 21.27
N LYS A 187 -6.63 -2.02 20.83
CA LYS A 187 -6.68 -0.57 20.95
C LYS A 187 -7.25 0.06 19.69
N LYS A 188 -8.44 0.63 19.79
CA LYS A 188 -9.07 1.38 18.70
C LYS A 188 -8.52 2.80 18.61
N VAL A 189 -8.20 3.25 17.40
CA VAL A 189 -7.71 4.61 17.10
C VAL A 189 -8.41 5.16 15.86
N HIS A 190 -8.37 6.49 15.69
CA HIS A 190 -8.99 7.18 14.56
C HIS A 190 -7.92 7.92 13.73
N GLY A 191 -7.49 7.30 12.64
CA GLY A 191 -6.68 7.95 11.60
C GLY A 191 -5.20 8.17 11.95
N ASP A 192 -4.73 7.66 13.08
CA ASP A 192 -3.38 7.90 13.58
C ASP A 192 -2.34 6.87 13.13
N LEU A 193 -2.75 5.67 12.71
CA LEU A 193 -1.79 4.62 12.31
C LEU A 193 -0.97 5.04 11.09
N ARG A 194 -1.59 5.77 10.14
CA ARG A 194 -0.86 6.26 8.96
C ARG A 194 0.28 7.19 9.32
N ARG A 195 0.08 8.04 10.32
CA ARG A 195 1.10 9.00 10.79
C ARG A 195 2.21 8.29 11.53
N LYS A 196 1.86 7.34 12.41
CA LYS A 196 2.84 6.51 13.13
C LYS A 196 3.72 5.71 12.16
N PHE A 197 3.12 5.12 11.13
CA PHE A 197 3.86 4.42 10.07
C PHE A 197 4.80 5.35 9.31
N ALA A 198 4.41 6.60 9.03
CA ALA A 198 5.26 7.57 8.33
C ALA A 198 6.45 8.08 9.16
N ALA A 199 6.41 7.92 10.48
CA ALA A 199 7.45 8.40 11.39
C ALA A 199 8.58 7.37 11.61
N LYS A 200 8.37 6.13 11.14
CA LYS A 200 9.36 5.05 11.15
C LYS A 200 10.27 5.14 9.92
#